data_AF-A0A5B0G2P0-F1
#
_entry.id   AF-A0A5B0G2P0-F1
#
_cell.length_a   1.000
_cell.length_b   1.000
_cell.length_c   1.000
_cell.angle_alpha   90.00
_cell.angle_beta   90.00
_cell.angle_gamma   90.00
#
_symmetry.space_group_name_H-M   'P 1'
#
loop_
_entity.id
_entity.type
_entity.pdbx_description
1 polymer ?
#
loop_
_entity_poly.entity_id
_entity_poly.type
_entity_poly.pdbx_seq_one_letter_code
_entity_poly.pdbx_strand_id
1 'polypeptide(L)'
;MAIDAIVVNMDSVWTNTGRAAQSAATGELSAALKRFLQCMRDDGYPMLLMSELTAEILNDAISETLGENGIEYFSSILSSSARGSRYAVALHTLATPAHRVVAVEPDEVGLEEARTSGVVQCMPLSDALRSGSAIRPPQFHGR
;
A
#
# COMPACT_ATOMS: atom_id res chain seq x y z
N MET A 1 -14.23 13.93 -4.61
CA MET A 1 -13.79 13.61 -3.24
C MET A 1 -12.28 13.69 -3.20
N ALA A 2 -11.69 14.35 -2.21
CA ALA A 2 -10.24 14.48 -2.07
C ALA A 2 -9.69 13.35 -1.19
N ILE A 3 -8.76 12.57 -1.74
CA ILE A 3 -7.92 11.62 -0.99
C ILE A 3 -6.72 12.39 -0.45
N ASP A 4 -6.31 12.06 0.76
CA ASP A 4 -5.18 12.71 1.45
C ASP A 4 -4.05 11.74 1.75
N ALA A 5 -4.31 10.43 1.82
CA ALA A 5 -3.30 9.44 2.14
C ALA A 5 -3.69 8.04 1.65
N ILE A 6 -2.69 7.18 1.54
CA ILE A 6 -2.84 5.79 1.16
C ILE A 6 -2.27 4.92 2.28
N VAL A 7 -3.07 3.97 2.74
CA VAL A 7 -2.65 2.92 3.66
C VAL A 7 -2.55 1.65 2.84
N VAL A 8 -1.39 1.00 2.86
CA VAL A 8 -1.14 -0.17 2.02
C VAL A 8 -0.51 -1.30 2.80
N ASN A 9 -0.98 -2.52 2.55
CA ASN A 9 -0.38 -3.76 3.01
C ASN A 9 0.20 -4.50 1.80
N MET A 10 1.51 -4.74 1.81
CA MET A 10 2.24 -5.37 0.71
C MET A 10 2.97 -6.65 1.11
N ASP A 11 2.61 -7.26 2.24
CA ASP A 11 3.31 -8.45 2.75
C ASP A 11 3.32 -9.61 1.75
N SER A 12 2.21 -9.78 1.02
CA SER A 12 2.13 -10.77 -0.06
C SER A 12 3.09 -10.52 -1.22
N VAL A 13 3.58 -9.29 -1.41
CA VAL A 13 4.57 -8.96 -2.44
C VAL A 13 5.96 -9.27 -1.92
N TRP A 14 6.28 -8.84 -0.69
CA TRP A 14 7.58 -9.03 -0.05
C TRP A 14 7.90 -10.51 0.19
N THR A 15 6.90 -11.30 0.57
CA THR A 15 7.09 -12.73 0.87
C THR A 15 7.15 -13.60 -0.38
N ASN A 16 6.58 -13.14 -1.49
CA ASN A 16 6.51 -13.91 -2.74
C ASN A 16 7.75 -13.69 -3.61
N THR A 17 8.39 -12.52 -3.52
CA THR A 17 9.72 -12.27 -4.13
C THR A 17 10.80 -13.13 -3.50
N GLY A 18 10.77 -13.36 -2.18
CA GLY A 18 11.76 -14.19 -1.47
C GLY A 18 11.71 -15.70 -1.78
N ARG A 19 10.56 -16.25 -2.23
CA ARG A 19 10.44 -17.66 -2.65
C ARG A 19 10.64 -17.90 -4.14
N ALA A 20 10.62 -16.85 -4.95
CA ALA A 20 10.66 -16.93 -6.41
C ALA A 20 11.83 -16.13 -7.00
N ALA A 21 13.02 -16.35 -6.47
CA ALA A 21 14.25 -16.01 -7.18
C ALA A 21 14.35 -16.89 -8.44
N GLN A 22 13.79 -16.43 -9.58
CA GLN A 22 14.21 -16.72 -10.98
C GLN A 22 13.11 -16.61 -12.08
N SER A 23 11.90 -16.06 -11.84
CA SER A 23 10.89 -15.97 -12.91
C SER A 23 10.70 -14.56 -13.48
N ALA A 24 10.41 -14.46 -14.79
CA ALA A 24 10.01 -13.22 -15.46
C ALA A 24 8.79 -12.54 -14.80
N ALA A 25 7.92 -13.34 -14.16
CA ALA A 25 6.79 -12.85 -13.37
C ALA A 25 7.21 -11.98 -12.17
N THR A 26 8.39 -12.24 -11.58
CA THR A 26 8.96 -11.43 -10.50
C THR A 26 9.41 -10.06 -11.03
N GLY A 27 9.97 -10.04 -12.24
CA GLY A 27 10.36 -8.80 -12.93
C GLY A 27 9.16 -7.90 -13.25
N GLU A 28 8.10 -8.46 -13.81
CA GLU A 28 6.86 -7.73 -14.11
C GLU A 28 6.17 -7.19 -12.85
N LEU A 29 6.10 -8.00 -11.78
CA LEU A 29 5.55 -7.57 -10.49
C LEU A 29 6.35 -6.41 -9.89
N SER A 30 7.69 -6.49 -9.92
CA SER A 30 8.56 -5.43 -9.43
C SER A 30 8.40 -4.12 -10.21
N ALA A 31 8.21 -4.20 -11.53
CA ALA A 31 8.00 -3.04 -12.38
C ALA A 31 6.63 -2.41 -12.15
N ALA A 32 5.58 -3.22 -11.99
CA ALA A 32 4.24 -2.77 -11.65
C ALA A 32 4.20 -2.08 -10.28
N LEU A 33 4.86 -2.66 -9.28
CA LEU A 33 5.01 -2.06 -7.96
C LEU A 33 5.74 -0.71 -8.01
N LYS A 34 6.89 -0.65 -8.70
CA LYS A 34 7.64 0.60 -8.87
C LYS A 34 6.80 1.68 -9.53
N ARG A 35 6.07 1.36 -10.60
CA ARG A 35 5.15 2.30 -11.25
C ARG A 35 4.07 2.78 -10.30
N PHE A 36 3.43 1.87 -9.58
CA PHE A 36 2.41 2.22 -8.60
C PHE A 36 2.94 3.20 -7.55
N LEU A 37 4.08 2.87 -6.91
CA LEU A 37 4.68 3.72 -5.88
C LEU A 37 5.14 5.08 -6.42
N GLN A 38 5.70 5.12 -7.64
CA GLN A 38 6.08 6.35 -8.31
C GLN A 38 4.86 7.23 -8.59
N CYS A 39 3.77 6.67 -9.14
CA CYS A 39 2.55 7.44 -9.38
C CYS A 39 1.98 8.06 -8.10
N MET A 40 1.93 7.33 -7.00
CA MET A 40 1.43 7.88 -5.73
C MET A 40 2.33 8.99 -5.18
N ARG A 41 3.65 8.83 -5.33
CA ARG A 41 4.64 9.86 -4.94
C ARG A 41 4.52 11.11 -5.81
N ASP A 42 4.40 10.96 -7.12
CA ASP A 42 4.27 12.05 -8.08
C ASP A 42 2.96 12.83 -7.90
N ASP A 43 1.88 12.14 -7.55
CA ASP A 43 0.59 12.75 -7.19
C ASP A 43 0.60 13.37 -5.77
N GLY A 44 1.68 13.18 -5.00
CA GLY A 44 1.88 13.79 -3.69
C GLY A 44 1.13 13.11 -2.54
N TYR A 45 0.66 11.87 -2.73
CA TYR A 45 -0.04 11.14 -1.66
C TYR A 45 0.96 10.50 -0.68
N PRO A 46 0.92 10.85 0.63
CA PRO A 46 1.68 10.13 1.63
C PRO A 46 1.22 8.68 1.71
N MET A 47 2.18 7.75 1.73
CA MET A 47 1.94 6.31 1.78
C MET A 47 2.42 5.73 3.12
N LEU A 48 1.50 5.12 3.85
CA LEU A 48 1.80 4.35 5.04
C LEU A 48 1.80 2.86 4.69
N LEU A 49 2.95 2.21 4.86
CA LEU A 49 3.08 0.76 4.71
C LEU A 49 2.74 0.08 6.03
N MET A 50 1.71 -0.76 6.03
CA MET A 50 1.44 -1.70 7.10
C MET A 50 2.04 -3.05 6.75
N SER A 51 2.75 -3.64 7.72
CA SER A 51 3.38 -4.94 7.55
C SER A 51 3.35 -5.76 8.84
N GLU A 52 3.08 -7.04 8.71
CA GLU A 52 3.24 -8.05 9.78
C GLU A 52 4.68 -8.60 9.83
N LEU A 53 5.54 -8.22 8.87
CA LEU A 53 6.94 -8.61 8.85
C LEU A 53 7.77 -7.84 9.90
N THR A 54 8.84 -8.47 10.38
CA THR A 54 9.82 -7.78 11.22
C THR A 54 10.54 -6.70 10.41
N ALA A 55 11.00 -5.65 11.08
CA ALA A 55 11.67 -4.52 10.41
C ALA A 55 12.90 -4.97 9.59
N GLU A 56 13.66 -5.95 10.07
CA GLU A 56 14.82 -6.53 9.37
C GLU A 56 14.39 -7.20 8.05
N ILE A 57 13.45 -8.15 8.12
CA ILE A 57 12.94 -8.86 6.93
C ILE A 57 12.29 -7.89 5.94
N LEU A 58 11.54 -6.92 6.45
CA LEU A 58 10.87 -5.92 5.62
C LEU A 58 11.86 -5.03 4.89
N ASN A 59 12.89 -4.54 5.59
CA ASN A 59 13.91 -3.67 5.00
C ASN A 59 14.72 -4.40 3.93
N ASP A 60 15.07 -5.65 4.16
CA ASP A 60 15.77 -6.49 3.19
C ASP A 60 14.90 -6.73 1.96
N ALA A 61 13.64 -7.13 2.13
CA ALA A 61 12.72 -7.38 1.02
C ALA A 61 12.42 -6.11 0.19
N ILE A 62 12.29 -4.96 0.84
CA ILE A 62 12.15 -3.66 0.18
C ILE A 62 13.42 -3.34 -0.62
N SER A 63 14.60 -3.53 -0.02
CA SER A 63 15.88 -3.24 -0.66
C SER A 63 16.14 -4.13 -1.88
N GLU A 64 15.82 -5.42 -1.79
CA GLU A 64 15.93 -6.36 -2.91
C GLU A 64 14.98 -6.01 -4.06
N THR A 65 13.76 -5.57 -3.75
CA THR A 65 12.72 -5.32 -4.77
C THR A 65 12.83 -3.93 -5.40
N LEU A 66 13.06 -2.92 -4.57
CA LEU A 66 13.00 -1.50 -4.92
C LEU A 66 14.37 -0.82 -5.00
N GLY A 67 15.43 -1.46 -4.48
CA GLY A 67 16.76 -0.89 -4.31
C GLY A 67 16.94 -0.28 -2.91
N GLU A 68 18.17 0.12 -2.58
CA GLU A 68 18.56 0.60 -1.23
C GLU A 68 17.71 1.78 -0.71
N ASN A 69 17.19 2.62 -1.62
CA ASN A 69 16.33 3.76 -1.27
C ASN A 69 14.82 3.42 -1.37
N GLY A 70 14.46 2.15 -1.46
CA GLY A 70 13.07 1.69 -1.60
C GLY A 70 12.18 2.12 -0.44
N ILE A 71 12.75 2.33 0.74
CA ILE A 71 12.03 2.78 1.93
C ILE A 71 11.49 4.21 1.79
N GLU A 72 12.10 5.03 0.94
CA GLU A 72 11.72 6.44 0.73
C GLU A 72 10.38 6.62 0.01
N TYR A 73 9.83 5.55 -0.58
CA TYR A 73 8.48 5.59 -1.13
C TYR A 73 7.41 5.70 -0.03
N PHE A 74 7.74 5.30 1.20
CA PHE A 74 6.79 5.28 2.31
C PHE A 74 7.06 6.45 3.26
N SER A 75 6.03 7.24 3.56
CA SER A 75 6.11 8.31 4.55
C SER A 75 6.14 7.77 5.98
N SER A 76 5.60 6.57 6.19
CA SER A 76 5.58 5.90 7.49
C SER A 76 5.48 4.39 7.29
N ILE A 77 6.07 3.64 8.21
CA ILE A 77 5.98 2.17 8.25
C ILE A 77 5.41 1.77 9.60
N LEU A 78 4.33 1.03 9.58
CA LEU A 78 3.65 0.50 10.74
C LEU A 78 3.83 -1.02 10.75
N SER A 79 4.74 -1.48 11.60
CA SER A 79 4.88 -2.91 11.90
C SER A 79 3.75 -3.29 12.87
N SER A 80 2.74 -4.03 12.40
CA SER A 80 1.59 -4.41 13.23
C SER A 80 1.57 -5.90 13.49
N SER A 81 1.56 -6.26 14.79
CA SER A 81 1.31 -7.62 15.26
C SER A 81 -0.11 -7.82 15.79
N ALA A 82 -0.94 -6.77 15.86
CA ALA A 82 -2.29 -6.84 16.41
C ALA A 82 -3.36 -6.52 15.35
N ARG A 83 -4.08 -7.56 14.91
CA ARG A 83 -5.29 -7.42 14.09
C ARG A 83 -6.41 -6.74 14.89
N GLY A 84 -7.20 -5.88 14.25
CA GLY A 84 -8.37 -5.23 14.83
C GLY A 84 -8.19 -3.76 15.21
N SER A 85 -6.96 -3.25 15.29
CA SER A 85 -6.69 -1.82 15.57
C SER A 85 -5.67 -1.18 14.64
N ARG A 86 -5.04 -1.92 13.73
CA ARG A 86 -3.97 -1.39 12.86
C ARG A 86 -4.43 -0.22 12.00
N TYR A 87 -5.67 -0.27 11.50
CA TYR A 87 -6.25 0.85 10.77
C TYR A 87 -6.50 2.08 11.65
N ALA A 88 -6.94 1.89 12.89
CA ALA A 88 -7.09 3.02 13.84
C ALA A 88 -5.73 3.70 14.10
N VAL A 89 -4.65 2.91 14.26
CA VAL A 89 -3.30 3.45 14.43
C VAL A 89 -2.78 4.10 13.15
N ALA A 90 -3.06 3.52 11.98
CA ALA A 90 -2.66 4.08 10.69
C ALA A 90 -3.32 5.45 10.44
N LEU A 91 -4.63 5.56 10.70
CA LEU A 91 -5.38 6.82 10.57
C LEU A 91 -4.86 7.89 11.53
N HIS A 92 -4.55 7.51 12.77
CA HIS A 92 -3.95 8.41 13.75
C HIS A 92 -2.55 8.86 13.33
N THR A 93 -1.70 7.94 12.86
CA THR A 93 -0.33 8.23 12.38
C THR A 93 -0.34 9.20 11.20
N LEU A 94 -1.27 9.03 10.28
CA LEU A 94 -1.45 9.91 9.12
C LEU A 94 -2.18 11.22 9.46
N ALA A 95 -2.68 11.37 10.68
CA ALA A 95 -3.57 12.48 11.08
C ALA A 95 -4.71 12.73 10.06
N THR A 96 -5.20 11.66 9.42
CA THR A 96 -6.12 11.74 8.27
C THR A 96 -7.41 10.98 8.58
N PRO A 97 -8.59 11.57 8.32
CA PRO A 97 -9.86 10.89 8.55
C PRO A 97 -10.10 9.75 7.54
N ALA A 98 -10.73 8.66 7.98
CA ALA A 98 -10.88 7.42 7.21
C ALA A 98 -11.53 7.60 5.82
N HIS A 99 -12.47 8.54 5.67
CA HIS A 99 -13.14 8.81 4.40
C HIS A 99 -12.26 9.52 3.35
N ARG A 100 -11.07 9.98 3.73
CA ARG A 100 -10.05 10.58 2.86
C ARG A 100 -8.84 9.67 2.66
N VAL A 101 -8.91 8.43 3.12
CA VAL A 101 -7.86 7.42 2.95
C VAL A 101 -8.29 6.39 1.92
N VAL A 102 -7.34 5.93 1.13
CA VAL A 102 -7.48 4.70 0.33
C VAL A 102 -6.75 3.57 1.04
N ALA A 103 -7.46 2.48 1.31
CA ALA A 103 -6.90 1.24 1.81
C ALA A 103 -6.57 0.31 0.65
N VAL A 104 -5.34 -0.20 0.60
CA VAL A 104 -4.89 -1.18 -0.39
C VAL A 104 -4.43 -2.43 0.34
N GLU A 105 -5.14 -3.55 0.16
CA GLU A 105 -4.90 -4.79 0.91
C GLU A 105 -4.79 -5.99 -0.04
N PRO A 106 -4.00 -7.02 0.33
CA PRO A 106 -3.80 -8.20 -0.51
C PRO A 106 -4.96 -9.19 -0.47
N ASP A 107 -5.81 -9.13 0.56
CA ASP A 107 -6.91 -10.07 0.80
C ASP A 107 -8.18 -9.38 1.32
N GLU A 108 -9.30 -10.10 1.23
CA GLU A 108 -10.62 -9.57 1.63
C GLU A 108 -10.72 -9.32 3.14
N VAL A 109 -9.96 -10.04 3.97
CA VAL A 109 -9.97 -9.86 5.43
C VAL A 109 -9.39 -8.49 5.79
N GLY A 110 -8.30 -8.09 5.14
CA GLY A 110 -7.74 -6.75 5.28
C GLY A 110 -8.69 -5.67 4.77
N LEU A 111 -9.35 -5.89 3.63
CA LEU A 111 -10.33 -4.95 3.09
C LEU A 111 -11.53 -4.78 4.03
N GLU A 112 -12.03 -5.86 4.65
CA GLU A 112 -13.11 -5.81 5.62
C GLU A 112 -12.72 -5.05 6.90
N GLU A 113 -11.49 -5.22 7.39
CA GLU A 113 -10.97 -4.47 8.52
C GLU A 113 -10.88 -2.96 8.23
N ALA A 114 -10.43 -2.60 7.03
CA ALA A 114 -10.41 -1.21 6.57
C ALA A 114 -11.81 -0.59 6.55
N ARG A 115 -12.78 -1.32 5.98
CA ARG A 115 -14.19 -0.88 5.91
C ARG A 115 -14.80 -0.73 7.30
N THR A 116 -14.53 -1.69 8.20
CA THR A 116 -14.98 -1.65 9.60
C THR A 116 -14.41 -0.44 10.34
N SER A 117 -13.22 0.01 9.95
CA SER A 117 -12.56 1.21 10.48
C SER A 117 -13.05 2.52 9.84
N GLY A 118 -14.06 2.47 8.96
CA GLY A 118 -14.66 3.64 8.32
C GLY A 118 -13.97 4.09 7.02
N VAL A 119 -13.03 3.31 6.49
CA VAL A 119 -12.41 3.60 5.19
C VAL A 119 -13.41 3.28 4.09
N VAL A 120 -13.74 4.28 3.28
CA VAL A 120 -14.76 4.15 2.22
C VAL A 120 -14.16 3.62 0.92
N GLN A 121 -12.88 3.89 0.68
CA GLN A 121 -12.18 3.51 -0.55
C GLN A 121 -11.20 2.39 -0.24
N CYS A 122 -11.60 1.15 -0.53
CA CYS A 122 -10.77 -0.04 -0.35
C CYS A 122 -10.53 -0.71 -1.71
N MET A 123 -9.28 -1.07 -2.00
CA MET A 123 -8.86 -1.63 -3.28
C MET A 123 -7.99 -2.87 -3.07
N PRO A 124 -8.22 -3.96 -3.81
CA PRO A 124 -7.30 -5.09 -3.83
C PRO A 124 -5.92 -4.67 -4.36
N LEU A 125 -4.85 -5.14 -3.72
CA LEU A 125 -3.47 -4.85 -4.13
C LEU A 125 -3.21 -5.28 -5.59
N SER A 126 -3.76 -6.42 -6.00
CA SER A 126 -3.69 -6.89 -7.39
C SER A 126 -4.28 -5.89 -8.39
N ASP A 127 -5.37 -5.21 -8.03
CA ASP A 127 -6.00 -4.21 -8.89
C ASP A 127 -5.20 -2.90 -8.88
N ALA A 128 -4.66 -2.49 -7.74
CA ALA A 128 -3.78 -1.33 -7.62
C ALA A 128 -2.52 -1.47 -8.51
N LEU A 129 -1.90 -2.65 -8.48
CA LEU A 129 -0.70 -2.97 -9.26
C LEU A 129 -0.98 -3.05 -10.78
N ARG A 130 -2.15 -3.57 -11.18
CA ARG A 130 -2.58 -3.56 -12.58
C ARG A 130 -2.92 -2.15 -13.07
N SER A 131 -3.49 -1.34 -12.18
CA SER A 131 -4.00 -0.02 -12.52
C SER A 131 -2.91 0.99 -12.75
N GLY A 132 -1.76 0.88 -12.05
CA GLY A 132 -0.47 1.55 -12.29
C GLY A 132 -0.44 3.04 -12.67
N SER A 133 -1.58 3.75 -12.59
CA SER A 133 -1.91 5.05 -13.18
C SER A 133 -3.39 5.45 -12.94
N ALA A 134 -4.30 4.49 -12.63
CA ALA A 134 -5.74 4.74 -12.59
C ALA A 134 -6.37 4.93 -11.19
N ILE A 135 -5.57 5.19 -10.13
CA ILE A 135 -6.13 5.70 -8.86
C ILE A 135 -6.42 7.21 -9.03
N ARG A 136 -7.22 7.54 -10.03
CA ARG A 136 -7.88 8.84 -10.08
C ARG A 136 -9.21 8.65 -9.36
N PRO A 137 -9.48 9.38 -8.27
CA PRO A 137 -10.84 9.41 -7.73
C PRO A 137 -11.77 9.85 -8.87
N PRO A 138 -13.03 9.35 -8.92
CA PRO A 138 -13.97 9.76 -9.95
C PRO A 138 -14.08 11.30 -9.91
N GLN A 139 -13.59 11.93 -10.99
CA GLN A 139 -13.76 13.36 -11.16
C GLN A 139 -15.24 13.59 -11.45
N PHE A 140 -15.98 13.98 -10.42
CA PHE A 140 -17.30 14.58 -10.60
C PHE A 140 -17.11 15.86 -11.42
N HIS A 141 -17.33 15.75 -12.74
CA HIS A 141 -17.66 16.90 -13.57
C HIS A 141 -19.06 17.36 -13.15
N GLY A 142 -19.11 18.31 -12.22
CA GLY A 142 -20.31 19.09 -11.97
C GLY A 142 -20.69 19.84 -13.24
N ARG A 143 -21.87 19.54 -13.77
CA ARG A 143 -22.65 20.48 -14.57
C ARG A 143 -23.69 21.11 -13.67
#